data_AF-A0A955YWY9-F1
#
_entry.id   AF-A0A955YWY9-F1
#
_cell.length_a   1.000
_cell.length_b   1.000
_cell.length_c   1.000
_cell.angle_alpha   90.00
_cell.angle_beta   90.00
_cell.angle_gamma   90.00
#
_symmetry.space_group_name_H-M   'P 1'
#
loop_
_entity.id
_entity.type
_entity.pdbx_description
1 polymer ?
#
loop_
_entity_poly.entity_id
_entity_poly.type
_entity_poly.pdbx_seq_one_letter_code
_entity_poly.pdbx_strand_id
1 'polypeptide(L)'
;MSDTQKFLDTFPSWLGSLGADAEHLAGLLAPEVAVESQEVAAAGLNYLFKSLDLIPDGIHDIGYLDDAFVLRVAADLALRTNVEAAGEETLDTIQRLSSDCDVIREFLNDDYDRLERYVRGLRQGAARGRSVEAILGKEDVRGEFITDVRGFSQGYECPSFNRDEKNLTKLRAFLDAKLPRTPTSLYPE
;
A
#
# COMPACT_ATOMS: atom_id res chain seq x y z
N MET A 1 14.74 16.87 15.79
CA MET A 1 14.30 15.53 16.23
C MET A 1 15.25 14.54 15.58
N SER A 2 15.61 13.42 16.23
CA SER A 2 16.31 12.37 15.50
C SER A 2 15.37 11.82 14.42
N ASP A 3 15.91 11.43 13.26
CA ASP A 3 15.12 10.85 12.16
C ASP A 3 14.29 9.66 12.66
N THR A 4 14.82 8.92 13.63
CA THR A 4 14.10 7.84 14.31
C THR A 4 12.80 8.28 15.01
N GLN A 5 12.83 9.39 15.76
CA GLN A 5 11.65 9.85 16.49
C GLN A 5 10.51 10.25 15.54
N LYS A 6 10.86 10.83 14.38
CA LYS A 6 9.89 11.14 13.31
C LYS A 6 9.12 9.89 12.90
N PHE A 7 9.81 8.79 12.59
CA PHE A 7 9.16 7.55 12.18
C PHE A 7 8.28 6.94 13.29
N LEU A 8 8.75 6.98 14.54
CA LEU A 8 8.00 6.48 15.70
C LEU A 8 6.74 7.29 15.99
N ASP A 9 6.68 8.55 15.58
CA ASP A 9 5.49 9.40 15.72
C ASP A 9 4.55 9.29 14.51
N THR A 10 5.12 9.14 13.30
CA THR A 10 4.34 9.07 12.06
C THR A 10 3.65 7.72 11.85
N PHE A 11 4.37 6.59 11.98
CA PHE A 11 3.81 5.28 11.63
C PHE A 11 2.59 4.83 12.45
N PRO A 12 2.48 5.13 13.76
CA PRO A 12 1.24 4.87 14.49
C PRO A 12 0.04 5.62 13.93
N SER A 13 0.23 6.83 13.40
CA SER A 13 -0.87 7.59 12.80
C SER A 13 -1.35 6.94 11.50
N TRP A 14 -0.43 6.35 10.74
CA TRP A 14 -0.74 5.62 9.50
C TRP A 14 -1.50 4.32 9.75
N LEU A 15 -1.16 3.62 10.84
CA LEU A 15 -1.98 2.50 11.32
C LEU A 15 -3.38 2.98 11.71
N GLY A 16 -3.47 4.08 12.47
CA GLY A 16 -4.75 4.65 12.89
C GLY A 16 -5.68 5.03 11.73
N SER A 17 -5.14 5.39 10.57
CA SER A 17 -5.91 5.76 9.37
C SER A 17 -6.07 4.64 8.35
N LEU A 18 -5.46 3.47 8.53
CA LEU A 18 -5.33 2.44 7.47
C LEU A 18 -6.67 2.00 6.87
N GLY A 19 -7.68 1.77 7.71
CA GLY A 19 -9.03 1.40 7.24
C GLY A 19 -9.65 2.45 6.32
N ALA A 20 -9.62 3.73 6.75
CA ALA A 20 -10.13 4.85 5.97
C ALA A 20 -9.30 5.09 4.70
N ASP A 21 -7.97 4.98 4.80
CA ASP A 21 -7.05 5.11 3.67
C ASP A 21 -7.38 4.07 2.56
N ALA A 22 -7.67 2.82 2.94
CA ALA A 22 -8.08 1.77 2.01
C ALA A 22 -9.44 2.08 1.35
N GLU A 23 -10.41 2.57 2.12
CA GLU A 23 -11.72 2.93 1.58
C GLU A 23 -11.66 4.07 0.56
N HIS A 24 -10.90 5.13 0.85
CA HIS A 24 -10.68 6.21 -0.11
C HIS A 24 -9.91 5.73 -1.34
N LEU A 25 -8.91 4.86 -1.18
CA LEU A 25 -8.22 4.26 -2.33
C LEU A 25 -9.15 3.42 -3.21
N ALA A 26 -10.15 2.74 -2.63
CA ALA A 26 -11.19 2.05 -3.40
C ALA A 26 -12.09 3.02 -4.19
N GLY A 27 -12.18 4.28 -3.79
CA GLY A 27 -12.82 5.35 -4.56
C GLY A 27 -12.21 5.55 -5.95
N LEU A 28 -10.93 5.21 -6.14
CA LEU A 28 -10.27 5.25 -7.45
C LEU A 28 -10.75 4.15 -8.41
N LEU A 29 -11.55 3.17 -7.97
CA LEU A 29 -12.11 2.12 -8.83
C LEU A 29 -13.39 2.56 -9.57
N ALA A 30 -13.81 3.81 -9.40
CA ALA A 30 -14.91 4.41 -10.13
C ALA A 30 -14.63 4.41 -11.65
N PRO A 31 -15.60 3.99 -12.50
CA PRO A 31 -15.40 3.85 -13.94
C PRO A 31 -14.82 5.07 -14.67
N GLU A 32 -15.03 6.26 -14.13
CA GLU A 32 -14.62 7.55 -14.69
C GLU A 32 -13.12 7.84 -14.46
N VAL A 33 -12.48 7.16 -13.50
CA VAL A 33 -11.04 7.28 -13.22
C VAL A 33 -10.24 6.56 -14.31
N ALA A 34 -9.04 7.07 -14.61
CA ALA A 34 -8.18 6.46 -15.62
C ALA A 34 -7.83 5.01 -15.27
N VAL A 35 -7.86 4.12 -16.27
CA VAL A 35 -7.63 2.67 -16.09
C VAL A 35 -6.30 2.39 -15.41
N GLU A 36 -5.22 3.09 -15.76
CA GLU A 36 -3.92 2.88 -15.10
C GLU A 36 -3.94 3.21 -13.61
N SER A 37 -4.68 4.25 -13.21
CA SER A 37 -4.86 4.63 -11.80
C SER A 37 -5.73 3.60 -11.08
N GLN A 38 -6.79 3.10 -11.74
CA GLN A 38 -7.61 1.99 -11.24
C GLN A 38 -6.79 0.71 -11.03
N GLU A 39 -5.91 0.35 -11.98
CA GLU A 39 -5.07 -0.85 -11.91
C GLU A 39 -4.15 -0.82 -10.70
N VAL A 40 -3.51 0.32 -10.45
CA VAL A 40 -2.62 0.49 -9.30
C VAL A 40 -3.39 0.43 -7.99
N ALA A 41 -4.52 1.14 -7.91
CA ALA A 41 -5.38 1.14 -6.73
C ALA A 41 -5.89 -0.28 -6.42
N ALA A 42 -6.40 -0.98 -7.44
CA ALA A 42 -6.84 -2.36 -7.32
C ALA A 42 -5.69 -3.27 -6.86
N ALA A 43 -4.49 -3.13 -7.44
CA ALA A 43 -3.32 -3.93 -7.06
C ALA A 43 -2.91 -3.72 -5.60
N GLY A 44 -2.84 -2.46 -5.14
CA GLY A 44 -2.52 -2.11 -3.76
C GLY A 44 -3.58 -2.59 -2.78
N LEU A 45 -4.87 -2.45 -3.11
CA LEU A 45 -5.97 -2.96 -2.28
C LEU A 45 -6.00 -4.49 -2.24
N ASN A 46 -5.65 -5.17 -3.34
CA ASN A 46 -5.64 -6.63 -3.38
C ASN A 46 -4.51 -7.19 -2.50
N TYR A 47 -3.44 -6.42 -2.28
CA TYR A 47 -2.37 -6.75 -1.36
C TYR A 47 -2.86 -6.92 0.08
N LEU A 48 -3.69 -5.98 0.54
CA LEU A 48 -4.31 -5.97 1.87
C LEU A 48 -5.09 -7.26 2.21
N PHE A 49 -5.56 -7.99 1.19
CA PHE A 49 -6.35 -9.21 1.36
C PHE A 49 -5.54 -10.50 1.19
N LYS A 50 -4.28 -10.40 0.78
CA LYS A 50 -3.46 -11.57 0.50
C LYS A 50 -3.00 -12.19 1.81
N SER A 51 -3.41 -13.44 2.06
CA SER A 51 -3.03 -14.24 3.23
C SER A 51 -1.58 -14.75 3.18
N LEU A 52 -0.64 -13.90 2.79
CA LEU A 52 0.80 -14.08 2.84
C LEU A 52 1.39 -12.66 2.85
N ASP A 53 1.22 -11.99 3.97
CA ASP A 53 1.99 -10.79 4.29
C ASP A 53 3.48 -11.09 4.08
N LEU A 54 4.26 -10.07 3.73
CA LEU A 54 5.71 -10.18 3.85
C LEU A 54 6.13 -10.50 5.31
N ILE A 55 5.25 -10.20 6.28
CA ILE A 55 5.41 -10.40 7.72
C ILE A 55 4.15 -11.06 8.31
N PRO A 56 4.21 -12.32 8.78
CA PRO A 56 3.04 -13.00 9.34
C PRO A 56 2.36 -12.22 10.47
N ASP A 57 1.02 -12.22 10.48
CA ASP A 57 0.13 -11.60 11.49
C ASP A 57 0.49 -11.83 12.96
N GLY A 58 1.28 -12.86 13.28
CA GLY A 58 1.82 -13.14 14.62
C GLY A 58 2.89 -12.15 15.11
N ILE A 59 3.32 -11.19 14.26
CA ILE A 59 4.14 -10.02 14.65
C ILE A 59 3.26 -8.77 14.51
N HIS A 60 2.30 -8.71 15.44
CA HIS A 60 1.02 -7.99 15.52
C HIS A 60 0.91 -6.49 15.15
N ASP A 61 1.94 -5.85 14.63
CA ASP A 61 1.95 -4.42 14.30
C ASP A 61 2.74 -4.07 13.03
N ILE A 62 3.75 -4.89 12.67
CA ILE A 62 4.62 -4.62 11.53
C ILE A 62 3.97 -5.01 10.19
N GLY A 63 3.12 -6.04 10.17
CA GLY A 63 2.36 -6.45 8.97
C GLY A 63 1.48 -5.33 8.42
N TYR A 64 0.67 -4.72 9.28
CA TYR A 64 -0.16 -3.57 8.90
C TYR A 64 0.65 -2.32 8.51
N LEU A 65 1.89 -2.16 8.99
CA LEU A 65 2.78 -1.10 8.51
C LEU A 65 3.21 -1.34 7.06
N ASP A 66 3.46 -2.60 6.68
CA ASP A 66 3.77 -2.96 5.30
C ASP A 66 2.59 -2.65 4.36
N ASP A 67 1.36 -3.00 4.77
CA ASP A 67 0.15 -2.60 4.05
C ASP A 67 0.05 -1.07 3.91
N ALA A 68 0.27 -0.35 5.01
CA ALA A 68 0.22 1.11 5.02
C ALA A 68 1.26 1.74 4.07
N PHE A 69 2.42 1.10 3.89
CA PHE A 69 3.44 1.52 2.93
C PHE A 69 2.98 1.24 1.49
N VAL A 70 2.45 0.04 1.23
CA VAL A 70 1.94 -0.36 -0.08
C VAL A 70 0.81 0.56 -0.54
N LEU A 71 -0.15 0.90 0.33
CA LEU A 71 -1.25 1.79 -0.04
C LEU A 71 -0.76 3.20 -0.39
N ARG A 72 0.24 3.73 0.32
CA ARG A 72 0.85 5.05 0.03
C ARG A 72 1.56 5.07 -1.31
N VAL A 73 2.35 4.04 -1.59
CA VAL A 73 3.03 3.90 -2.88
C VAL A 73 2.02 3.69 -4.02
N ALA A 74 0.93 2.95 -3.78
CA ALA A 74 -0.15 2.80 -4.74
C ALA A 74 -0.85 4.14 -5.02
N ALA A 75 -1.13 4.94 -4.00
CA ALA A 75 -1.69 6.29 -4.15
C ALA A 75 -0.76 7.21 -4.97
N ASP A 76 0.54 7.21 -4.66
CA ASP A 76 1.56 7.98 -5.40
C ASP A 76 1.63 7.57 -6.87
N LEU A 77 1.65 6.27 -7.15
CA LEU A 77 1.65 5.76 -8.52
C LEU A 77 0.34 6.08 -9.27
N ALA A 78 -0.80 6.06 -8.59
CA ALA A 78 -2.09 6.39 -9.19
C ALA A 78 -2.20 7.88 -9.56
N LEU A 79 -1.66 8.79 -8.74
CA LEU A 79 -1.63 10.23 -9.01
C LEU A 79 -0.79 10.61 -10.23
N ARG A 80 0.22 9.81 -10.58
CA ARG A 80 1.10 10.09 -11.73
C ARG A 80 0.38 9.96 -13.08
N THR A 81 -0.80 9.35 -13.13
CA THR A 81 -1.62 9.28 -14.36
C THR A 81 -2.74 10.32 -14.31
N ASN A 82 -3.95 9.97 -13.84
CA ASN A 82 -5.07 10.89 -13.70
C ASN A 82 -6.12 10.34 -12.72
N VAL A 83 -6.41 11.09 -11.68
CA VAL A 83 -7.43 10.75 -10.66
C VAL A 83 -8.52 11.82 -10.53
N GLU A 84 -8.53 12.88 -11.35
CA GLU A 84 -9.42 14.06 -11.19
C GLU A 84 -10.92 13.72 -11.20
N ALA A 85 -11.30 12.60 -11.80
CA ALA A 85 -12.68 12.12 -11.80
C ALA A 85 -13.12 11.50 -10.47
N ALA A 86 -12.21 11.28 -9.52
CA ALA A 86 -12.53 10.84 -8.17
C ALA A 86 -13.17 11.98 -7.36
N GLY A 87 -13.92 11.62 -6.32
CA GLY A 87 -14.51 12.62 -5.40
C GLY A 87 -13.44 13.42 -4.65
N GLU A 88 -13.77 14.65 -4.27
CA GLU A 88 -12.87 15.60 -3.58
C GLU A 88 -12.19 14.98 -2.35
N GLU A 89 -12.94 14.32 -1.47
CA GLU A 89 -12.40 13.66 -0.28
C GLU A 89 -11.44 12.51 -0.62
N THR A 90 -11.71 11.78 -1.72
CA THR A 90 -10.79 10.76 -2.22
C THR A 90 -9.50 11.43 -2.68
N LEU A 91 -9.59 12.47 -3.51
CA LEU A 91 -8.44 13.21 -4.02
C LEU A 91 -7.54 13.74 -2.90
N ASP A 92 -8.12 14.37 -1.88
CA ASP A 92 -7.39 14.89 -0.72
C ASP A 92 -6.63 13.77 0.00
N THR A 93 -7.27 12.62 0.19
CA THR A 93 -6.63 11.45 0.80
C THR A 93 -5.51 10.89 -0.06
N ILE A 94 -5.72 10.72 -1.37
CA ILE A 94 -4.68 10.21 -2.28
C ILE A 94 -3.46 11.16 -2.31
N GLN A 95 -3.69 12.48 -2.33
CA GLN A 95 -2.60 13.48 -2.27
C GLN A 95 -1.81 13.41 -0.95
N ARG A 96 -2.49 13.27 0.18
CA ARG A 96 -1.84 13.06 1.47
C ARG A 96 -1.01 11.77 1.48
N LEU A 97 -1.57 10.66 1.02
CA LEU A 97 -0.89 9.36 0.97
C LEU A 97 0.33 9.37 0.04
N SER A 98 0.26 10.07 -1.08
CA SER A 98 1.42 10.28 -1.96
C SER A 98 2.49 11.14 -1.29
N SER A 99 2.10 12.21 -0.60
CA SER A 99 3.04 13.05 0.16
C SER A 99 3.77 12.26 1.26
N ASP A 100 3.07 11.31 1.91
CA ASP A 100 3.68 10.41 2.90
C ASP A 100 4.81 9.52 2.32
N CYS A 101 4.88 9.33 0.99
CA CYS A 101 5.98 8.58 0.37
C CYS A 101 7.35 9.20 0.61
N ASP A 102 7.45 10.51 0.86
CA ASP A 102 8.72 11.14 1.23
C ASP A 102 9.25 10.61 2.57
N VAL A 103 8.37 10.33 3.52
CA VAL A 103 8.74 9.71 4.80
C VAL A 103 9.20 8.26 4.59
N ILE A 104 8.56 7.52 3.67
CA ILE A 104 8.97 6.16 3.32
C ILE A 104 10.34 6.16 2.63
N ARG A 105 10.59 7.10 1.70
CA ARG A 105 11.88 7.29 1.02
C ARG A 105 13.00 7.54 2.02
N GLU A 106 12.79 8.45 2.96
CA GLU A 106 13.75 8.74 4.03
C GLU A 106 13.97 7.52 4.94
N PHE A 107 12.91 6.76 5.22
CA PHE A 107 13.00 5.58 6.07
C PHE A 107 13.76 4.42 5.40
N LEU A 108 13.51 4.16 4.12
CA LEU A 108 14.06 3.00 3.39
C LEU A 108 15.35 3.30 2.62
N ASN A 109 15.64 4.57 2.34
CA ASN A 109 16.74 4.98 1.46
C ASN A 109 16.67 4.22 0.12
N ASP A 110 17.76 3.54 -0.26
CA ASP A 110 17.88 2.80 -1.52
C ASP A 110 16.83 1.67 -1.68
N ASP A 111 16.23 1.19 -0.57
CA ASP A 111 15.20 0.16 -0.62
C ASP A 111 13.83 0.69 -1.08
N TYR A 112 13.60 2.00 -1.07
CA TYR A 112 12.35 2.58 -1.56
C TYR A 112 12.09 2.22 -3.02
N ASP A 113 13.10 2.29 -3.89
CA ASP A 113 12.93 1.96 -5.31
C ASP A 113 12.55 0.49 -5.51
N ARG A 114 13.01 -0.40 -4.62
CA ARG A 114 12.62 -1.81 -4.63
C ARG A 114 11.15 -1.96 -4.24
N LEU A 115 10.69 -1.21 -3.24
CA LEU A 115 9.28 -1.17 -2.85
C LEU A 115 8.39 -0.60 -3.98
N GLU A 116 8.76 0.53 -4.59
CA GLU A 116 7.98 1.11 -5.70
C GLU A 116 7.84 0.12 -6.86
N ARG A 117 8.94 -0.53 -7.25
CA ARG A 117 8.93 -1.56 -8.29
C ARG A 117 8.06 -2.75 -7.91
N TYR A 118 8.13 -3.18 -6.66
CA TYR A 118 7.29 -4.27 -6.16
C TYR A 118 5.79 -3.92 -6.27
N VAL A 119 5.38 -2.75 -5.76
CA VAL A 119 3.98 -2.29 -5.82
C VAL A 119 3.49 -2.12 -7.25
N ARG A 120 4.34 -1.60 -8.15
CA ARG A 120 4.03 -1.54 -9.58
C ARG A 120 3.79 -2.93 -10.19
N GLY A 121 4.58 -3.93 -9.77
CA GLY A 121 4.45 -5.32 -10.21
C GLY A 121 3.19 -6.03 -9.71
N LEU A 122 2.58 -5.57 -8.61
CA LEU A 122 1.36 -6.17 -8.05
C LEU A 122 0.18 -6.18 -9.05
N ARG A 123 0.18 -5.31 -10.07
CA ARG A 123 -0.82 -5.30 -11.15
C ARG A 123 -0.92 -6.64 -11.89
N GLN A 124 0.17 -7.41 -11.92
CA GLN A 124 0.23 -8.73 -12.56
C GLN A 124 -0.21 -9.86 -11.62
N GLY A 125 -0.47 -9.55 -10.34
CA GLY A 125 -0.82 -10.52 -9.32
C GLY A 125 -2.32 -10.82 -9.22
N ALA A 126 -2.63 -11.83 -8.42
CA ALA A 126 -3.99 -12.12 -7.96
C ALA A 126 -3.96 -12.45 -6.46
N ALA A 127 -5.00 -12.03 -5.74
CA ALA A 127 -5.22 -12.41 -4.34
C ALA A 127 -6.68 -12.87 -4.18
N ARG A 128 -6.90 -13.86 -3.30
CA ARG A 128 -8.21 -14.50 -3.08
C ARG A 128 -8.93 -14.91 -4.38
N GLY A 129 -8.17 -15.34 -5.40
CA GLY A 129 -8.71 -15.75 -6.70
C GLY A 129 -9.12 -14.60 -7.63
N ARG A 130 -8.88 -13.34 -7.26
CA ARG A 130 -9.20 -12.15 -8.07
C ARG A 130 -7.92 -11.49 -8.59
N SER A 131 -7.79 -11.40 -9.91
CA SER A 131 -6.77 -10.58 -10.57
C SER A 131 -7.25 -9.14 -10.70
N VAL A 132 -6.32 -8.20 -10.91
CA VAL A 132 -6.66 -6.80 -11.22
C VAL A 132 -7.55 -6.72 -12.47
N GLU A 133 -7.21 -7.49 -13.51
CA GLU A 133 -8.03 -7.60 -14.72
C GLU A 133 -9.48 -8.02 -14.42
N ALA A 134 -9.67 -8.99 -13.53
CA ALA A 134 -11.03 -9.43 -13.15
C ALA A 134 -11.79 -8.34 -12.37
N ILE A 135 -11.11 -7.63 -11.48
CA ILE A 135 -11.71 -6.52 -10.68
C ILE A 135 -12.15 -5.38 -11.61
N LEU A 136 -11.35 -5.02 -12.62
CA LEU A 136 -11.69 -3.92 -13.52
C LEU A 136 -12.63 -4.34 -14.64
N GLY A 137 -12.49 -5.55 -15.16
CA GLY A 137 -13.25 -6.05 -16.30
C GLY A 137 -14.67 -6.51 -15.99
N LYS A 138 -15.02 -6.73 -14.72
CA LYS A 138 -16.32 -7.28 -14.31
C LYS A 138 -16.95 -6.49 -13.17
N GLU A 139 -18.15 -5.95 -13.40
CA GLU A 139 -18.84 -5.07 -12.46
C GLU A 139 -19.23 -5.76 -11.15
N ASP A 140 -19.66 -7.02 -11.23
CA ASP A 140 -19.97 -7.86 -10.07
C ASP A 140 -18.72 -8.12 -9.20
N VAL A 141 -17.60 -8.51 -9.82
CA VAL A 141 -16.33 -8.71 -9.12
C VAL A 141 -15.84 -7.42 -8.48
N ARG A 142 -15.98 -6.28 -9.17
CA ARG A 142 -15.64 -4.96 -8.62
C ARG A 142 -16.49 -4.60 -7.42
N GLY A 143 -17.81 -4.80 -7.51
CA GLY A 143 -18.76 -4.51 -6.44
C GLY A 143 -18.50 -5.36 -5.20
N GLU A 144 -18.22 -6.65 -5.37
CA GLU A 144 -17.79 -7.54 -4.28
C GLU A 144 -16.48 -7.06 -3.66
N PHE A 145 -15.49 -6.72 -4.48
CA PHE A 145 -14.20 -6.26 -4.00
C PHE A 145 -14.30 -4.96 -3.18
N ILE A 146 -15.08 -3.98 -3.66
CA ILE A 146 -15.35 -2.73 -2.92
C ILE A 146 -16.10 -3.04 -1.61
N THR A 147 -17.02 -4.01 -1.61
CA THR A 147 -17.73 -4.44 -0.39
C THR A 147 -16.76 -5.06 0.62
N ASP A 148 -15.82 -5.88 0.17
CA ASP A 148 -14.77 -6.46 1.02
C ASP A 148 -13.87 -5.36 1.62
N VAL A 149 -13.49 -4.34 0.84
CA VAL A 149 -12.71 -3.18 1.34
C VAL A 149 -13.48 -2.39 2.39
N ARG A 150 -14.77 -2.14 2.17
CA ARG A 150 -15.61 -1.48 3.19
C ARG A 150 -15.77 -2.34 4.44
N GLY A 151 -15.91 -3.65 4.28
CA GLY A 151 -15.95 -4.59 5.39
C GLY A 151 -14.66 -4.57 6.21
N PHE A 152 -13.50 -4.54 5.54
CA PHE A 152 -12.21 -4.32 6.20
C PHE A 152 -12.17 -2.98 6.93
N SER A 153 -12.48 -1.86 6.26
CA SER A 153 -12.47 -0.51 6.85
C SER A 153 -13.32 -0.43 8.12
N GLN A 154 -14.54 -0.95 8.09
CA GLN A 154 -15.48 -0.94 9.22
C GLN A 154 -15.05 -1.86 10.38
N GLY A 155 -14.41 -2.99 10.06
CA GLY A 155 -13.94 -3.96 11.05
C GLY A 155 -12.50 -3.75 11.50
N TYR A 156 -11.79 -2.75 10.97
CA TYR A 156 -10.38 -2.53 11.24
C TYR A 156 -10.20 -1.96 12.64
N GLU A 157 -9.44 -2.69 13.47
CA GLU A 157 -9.00 -2.23 14.78
C GLU A 157 -7.51 -1.91 14.71
N CYS A 158 -7.15 -0.65 14.97
CA CYS A 158 -5.76 -0.22 14.97
C CYS A 158 -4.95 -1.05 15.98
N PRO A 159 -3.89 -1.76 15.55
CA PRO A 159 -3.06 -2.52 16.47
C PRO A 159 -2.29 -1.59 17.42
N SER A 160 -1.93 -2.13 18.58
CA SER A 160 -1.06 -1.41 19.53
C SER A 160 0.38 -1.37 19.00
N PHE A 161 0.77 -0.27 18.37
CA PHE A 161 2.16 -0.05 17.95
C PHE A 161 3.00 0.51 19.10
N ASN A 162 3.97 -0.28 19.57
CA ASN A 162 4.93 0.21 20.56
C ASN A 162 5.97 1.10 19.87
N ARG A 163 6.16 2.32 20.38
CA ARG A 163 7.16 3.28 19.88
C ARG A 163 8.59 2.88 20.29
N ASP A 164 9.04 1.71 19.83
CA ASP A 164 10.37 1.15 20.08
C ASP A 164 11.19 1.15 18.78
N GLU A 165 12.42 1.69 18.82
CA GLU A 165 13.35 1.66 17.68
C GLU A 165 13.62 0.25 17.15
N LYS A 166 13.48 -0.78 17.98
CA LYS A 166 13.60 -2.18 17.56
C LYS A 166 12.53 -2.57 16.53
N ASN A 167 11.33 -2.00 16.62
CA ASN A 167 10.28 -2.26 15.63
C ASN A 167 10.65 -1.68 14.26
N LEU A 168 11.25 -0.49 14.24
CA LEU A 168 11.76 0.12 13.01
C LEU A 168 12.91 -0.70 12.40
N THR A 169 13.82 -1.19 13.24
CA THR A 169 14.93 -2.05 12.79
C THR A 169 14.40 -3.35 12.17
N LYS A 170 13.39 -3.98 12.80
CA LYS A 170 12.74 -5.19 12.28
C LYS A 170 12.03 -4.92 10.95
N LEU A 171 11.27 -3.83 10.86
CA LEU A 171 10.56 -3.46 9.63
C LEU A 171 11.53 -3.32 8.45
N ARG A 172 12.64 -2.60 8.62
CA ARG A 172 13.69 -2.48 7.60
C ARG A 172 14.26 -3.85 7.21
N ALA A 173 14.61 -4.67 8.20
CA ALA A 173 15.17 -5.99 7.95
C ALA A 173 14.21 -6.92 7.19
N PHE A 174 12.91 -6.86 7.51
CA PHE A 174 11.89 -7.61 6.78
C PHE A 174 11.75 -7.12 5.34
N LEU A 175 11.63 -5.82 5.13
CA LEU A 175 11.51 -5.23 3.79
C LEU A 175 12.74 -5.53 2.93
N ASP A 176 13.96 -5.36 3.45
CA ASP A 176 15.19 -5.74 2.72
C ASP A 176 15.20 -7.23 2.35
N ALA A 177 14.81 -8.11 3.27
CA ALA A 177 14.81 -9.55 3.02
C ALA A 177 13.74 -10.00 2.01
N LYS A 178 12.63 -9.27 1.92
CA LYS A 178 11.43 -9.70 1.18
C LYS A 178 11.24 -9.02 -0.16
N LEU A 179 11.67 -7.77 -0.29
CA LEU A 179 11.60 -7.06 -1.56
C LEU A 179 12.50 -7.75 -2.60
N PRO A 180 12.04 -7.98 -3.84
CA PRO A 180 12.87 -8.58 -4.86
C PRO A 180 14.16 -7.77 -5.07
N ARG A 181 15.29 -8.47 -5.19
CA ARG A 181 16.55 -7.87 -5.64
C ARG A 181 16.51 -7.79 -7.16
N THR A 182 16.99 -6.68 -7.71
CA THR A 182 17.25 -6.61 -9.16
C THR A 182 18.21 -7.73 -9.49
N PRO A 183 17.94 -8.60 -10.48
CA PRO A 183 18.92 -9.58 -10.89
C PRO A 183 20.18 -8.83 -11.31
N THR A 184 21.28 -9.05 -10.61
CA THR A 184 22.61 -8.61 -11.04
C THR A 184 22.78 -9.13 -12.47
N SER A 185 22.88 -8.24 -13.46
CA SER A 185 23.19 -8.65 -14.82
C SER A 185 24.44 -9.53 -14.77
N LEU A 186 24.30 -10.81 -15.10
CA LEU A 186 25.43 -11.75 -15.20
C LEU A 186 26.26 -11.54 -16.47
N TYR A 187 26.04 -10.42 -17.17
CA TYR A 187 26.82 -10.02 -18.33
C TYR A 187 27.14 -8.52 -18.21
N PRO A 188 28.38 -8.15 -17.85
CA PRO A 188 28.91 -6.84 -18.21
C PRO A 188 29.11 -6.80 -19.73
N GLU A 189 28.74 -5.68 -20.35
CA GLU A 189 29.09 -5.36 -21.74
C GLU A 189 30.60 -5.35 -21.97
#